data_AF-A0A522Z118-F1
#
_entry.id   AF-A0A522Z118-F1
#
_cell.length_a   1.000
_cell.length_b   1.000
_cell.length_c   1.000
_cell.angle_alpha   90.00
_cell.angle_beta   90.00
_cell.angle_gamma   90.00
#
_symmetry.space_group_name_H-M   'P 1'
#
loop_
_entity.id
_entity.type
_entity.pdbx_description
1 polymer ?
#
loop_
_entity_poly.entity_id
_entity_poly.type
_entity_poly.pdbx_seq_one_letter_code
_entity_poly.pdbx_strand_id
1 'polypeptide(L)'
;MRVLEAAVLFFGGLAAHWLASTQLSVWGLAPHVLFVLTLGAAAAAGPVQGMCLGFFWGLALDALSGHVFGANALGFTLAAYGLGTLRRQMDTASPPSQAVLAAATAPLYTLFYGFAGSLFEHRFLWPGWAAFLLDPVYTALLAPFAFSAARRFLKP
;
A
#
# COMPACT_ATOMS: atom_id res chain seq x y z
N MET A 1 -13.30 9.39 13.04
CA MET A 1 -12.89 10.05 11.79
C MET A 1 -14.00 10.94 11.29
N ARG A 2 -13.68 12.20 10.99
CA ARG A 2 -14.59 13.07 10.26
C ARG A 2 -14.48 12.73 8.77
N VAL A 3 -15.60 12.66 8.04
CA VAL A 3 -15.63 12.29 6.61
C VAL A 3 -14.66 13.15 5.78
N LEU A 4 -14.50 14.41 6.16
CA LEU A 4 -13.56 15.35 5.53
C LEU A 4 -12.09 14.87 5.64
N GLU A 5 -11.67 14.34 6.79
CA GLU A 5 -10.29 13.87 7.00
C GLU A 5 -10.01 12.62 6.16
N ALA A 6 -11.02 11.74 6.04
CA ALA A 6 -10.95 10.56 5.17
C ALA A 6 -10.77 10.97 3.71
N ALA A 7 -11.56 11.95 3.24
CA ALA A 7 -11.49 12.46 1.88
C ALA A 7 -10.12 13.12 1.61
N VAL A 8 -9.63 13.95 2.52
CA VAL A 8 -8.31 14.60 2.40
C VAL A 8 -7.20 13.55 2.35
N LEU A 9 -7.24 12.54 3.23
CA LEU A 9 -6.26 11.46 3.22
C LEU A 9 -6.33 10.67 1.90
N PHE A 10 -7.54 10.37 1.42
CA PHE A 10 -7.76 9.61 0.20
C PHE A 10 -7.22 10.33 -1.04
N PHE A 11 -7.68 11.55 -1.30
CA PHE A 11 -7.25 12.35 -2.44
C PHE A 11 -5.80 12.81 -2.32
N GLY A 12 -5.35 13.15 -1.10
CA GLY A 12 -3.95 13.47 -0.82
C GLY A 12 -3.03 12.29 -1.09
N GLY A 13 -3.44 11.07 -0.72
CA GLY A 13 -2.73 9.84 -1.03
C GLY A 13 -2.61 9.60 -2.54
N LEU A 14 -3.69 9.79 -3.30
CA LEU A 14 -3.68 9.67 -4.77
C LEU A 14 -2.75 10.69 -5.42
N ALA A 15 -2.81 11.95 -5.00
CA ALA A 15 -1.92 13.00 -5.49
C ALA A 15 -0.45 12.69 -5.16
N ALA A 16 -0.18 12.21 -3.95
CA ALA A 16 1.16 11.81 -3.53
C ALA A 16 1.68 10.61 -4.33
N HIS A 17 0.82 9.61 -4.60
CA HIS A 17 1.16 8.48 -5.46
C HIS A 17 1.49 8.93 -6.88
N TRP A 18 0.65 9.80 -7.46
CA TRP A 18 0.90 10.35 -8.79
C TRP A 18 2.21 11.14 -8.84
N LEU A 19 2.47 12.01 -7.86
CA LEU A 19 3.73 12.76 -7.78
C LEU A 19 4.94 11.84 -7.63
N ALA A 20 4.84 10.82 -6.79
CA ALA A 20 5.92 9.87 -6.58
C ALA A 20 6.17 9.00 -7.84
N SER A 21 5.11 8.62 -8.54
CA SER A 21 5.22 7.86 -9.80
C SER A 21 5.85 8.67 -10.94
N THR A 22 5.75 10.01 -10.91
CA THR A 22 6.26 10.89 -11.97
C THR A 22 7.63 11.49 -11.66
N GLN A 23 7.91 11.84 -10.40
CA GLN A 23 9.12 12.56 -9.99
C GLN A 23 10.14 11.67 -9.28
N LEU A 24 9.68 10.63 -8.57
CA LEU A 24 10.52 9.73 -7.77
C LEU A 24 10.75 8.38 -8.45
N SER A 25 10.36 8.24 -9.72
CA SER A 25 10.65 7.03 -10.49
C SER A 25 12.15 6.94 -10.77
N VAL A 26 12.86 6.12 -10.01
CA VAL A 26 14.29 5.83 -10.25
C VAL A 26 14.36 4.52 -11.02
N TRP A 27 14.97 4.55 -12.20
CA TRP A 27 15.11 3.38 -13.09
C TRP A 27 13.77 2.75 -13.52
N GLY A 28 12.71 3.55 -13.60
CA GLY A 28 11.37 3.08 -13.95
C GLY A 28 10.60 2.43 -12.80
N LEU A 29 11.18 2.40 -11.58
CA LEU A 29 10.55 1.86 -10.38
C LEU A 29 9.90 3.00 -9.60
N ALA A 30 8.58 2.94 -9.46
CA ALA A 30 7.81 3.89 -8.68
C ALA A 30 7.47 3.31 -7.31
N PRO A 31 7.62 4.07 -6.22
CA PRO A 31 7.27 3.58 -4.90
C PRO A 31 5.77 3.38 -4.73
N HIS A 32 5.39 2.34 -3.98
CA HIS A 32 4.00 1.97 -3.74
C HIS A 32 3.36 2.81 -2.62
N VAL A 33 3.27 4.13 -2.82
CA VAL A 33 2.80 5.09 -1.79
C VAL A 33 1.44 4.71 -1.19
N LEU A 34 0.45 4.36 -2.02
CA LEU A 34 -0.89 3.99 -1.53
C LEU A 34 -0.89 2.68 -0.73
N PHE A 35 -0.06 1.72 -1.12
CA PHE A 35 0.09 0.47 -0.38
C PHE A 35 0.60 0.74 1.03
N VAL A 36 1.63 1.58 1.16
CA VAL A 36 2.20 1.90 2.47
C VAL A 36 1.28 2.76 3.32
N LEU A 37 0.54 3.69 2.71
CA LEU A 37 -0.53 4.42 3.39
C LEU A 37 -1.62 3.49 3.91
N THR A 38 -1.95 2.44 3.15
CA THR A 38 -2.90 1.39 3.57
C THR A 38 -2.40 0.65 4.81
N LEU A 39 -1.13 0.25 4.81
CA LEU A 39 -0.50 -0.38 5.98
C LEU A 39 -0.49 0.57 7.19
N GLY A 40 -0.14 1.85 6.98
CA GLY A 40 -0.16 2.87 8.01
C GLY A 40 -1.56 3.08 8.59
N ALA A 41 -2.59 3.06 7.74
CA ALA A 41 -3.98 3.17 8.17
C ALA A 41 -4.44 1.97 9.01
N ALA A 42 -4.08 0.76 8.59
CA ALA A 42 -4.35 -0.46 9.34
C ALA A 42 -3.66 -0.46 10.72
N ALA A 43 -2.41 0.01 10.78
CA ALA A 43 -1.67 0.15 12.02
C ALA A 43 -2.32 1.18 12.96
N ALA A 44 -2.60 2.39 12.46
CA ALA A 44 -3.13 3.49 13.26
C ALA A 44 -4.57 3.25 13.74
N ALA A 45 -5.46 2.84 12.83
CA ALA A 45 -6.90 2.90 13.04
C ALA A 45 -7.53 1.50 13.18
N GLY A 46 -6.83 0.46 12.72
CA GLY A 46 -7.18 -0.95 12.91
C GLY A 46 -7.63 -1.63 11.63
N PRO A 47 -8.00 -2.93 11.73
CA PRO A 47 -8.21 -3.76 10.55
C PRO A 47 -9.37 -3.25 9.70
N VAL A 48 -10.51 -2.87 10.30
CA VAL A 48 -11.70 -2.44 9.54
C VAL A 48 -11.45 -1.17 8.73
N GLN A 49 -10.94 -0.11 9.36
CA GLN A 49 -10.68 1.15 8.67
C GLN A 49 -9.53 1.03 7.67
N GLY A 50 -8.48 0.26 8.00
CA GLY A 50 -7.41 -0.06 7.07
C GLY A 50 -7.92 -0.81 5.83
N MET A 51 -8.79 -1.80 6.02
CA MET A 51 -9.43 -2.54 4.92
C MET A 51 -10.26 -1.62 4.03
N CYS A 52 -11.09 -0.74 4.59
CA CYS A 52 -11.90 0.18 3.79
C CYS A 52 -11.04 1.13 2.96
N LEU A 53 -10.04 1.77 3.58
CA LEU A 53 -9.15 2.71 2.86
C LEU A 53 -8.29 1.98 1.82
N GLY A 54 -7.75 0.82 2.17
CA GLY A 54 -7.00 -0.04 1.26
C GLY A 54 -7.83 -0.48 0.06
N PHE A 55 -9.07 -0.90 0.29
CA PHE A 55 -10.01 -1.27 -0.76
C PHE A 55 -10.24 -0.11 -1.73
N PHE A 56 -10.58 1.07 -1.23
CA PHE A 56 -10.87 2.22 -2.11
C PHE A 56 -9.64 2.72 -2.85
N TRP A 57 -8.46 2.73 -2.22
CA TRP A 57 -7.22 3.10 -2.91
C TRP A 57 -6.82 2.06 -3.95
N GLY A 58 -6.94 0.78 -3.62
CA GLY A 58 -6.70 -0.30 -4.57
C GLY A 58 -7.69 -0.25 -5.74
N LEU A 59 -8.97 0.02 -5.49
CA LEU A 59 -9.98 0.19 -6.54
C LEU A 59 -9.68 1.40 -7.43
N ALA A 60 -9.20 2.49 -6.85
CA ALA A 60 -8.76 3.66 -7.61
C ALA A 60 -7.54 3.32 -8.49
N LEU A 61 -6.58 2.55 -7.98
CA LEU A 61 -5.47 2.04 -8.78
C LEU A 61 -5.96 1.10 -9.88
N ASP A 62 -6.89 0.21 -9.59
CA ASP A 62 -7.46 -0.72 -10.57
C ASP A 62 -8.14 0.05 -11.72
N ALA A 63 -8.86 1.13 -11.41
CA ALA A 63 -9.50 1.99 -12.41
C ALA A 63 -8.50 2.83 -13.24
N LEU A 64 -7.33 3.16 -12.67
CA LEU A 64 -6.24 3.86 -13.37
C LEU A 64 -5.32 2.88 -14.11
N SER A 65 -5.31 1.62 -13.72
CA SER A 65 -4.51 0.56 -14.32
C SER A 65 -5.24 -0.06 -15.51
N GLY A 66 -4.48 -0.48 -16.52
CA GLY A 66 -5.03 -1.20 -17.68
C GLY A 66 -5.09 -2.72 -17.49
N HIS A 67 -5.00 -3.21 -16.25
CA HIS A 67 -4.82 -4.62 -15.91
C HIS A 67 -6.04 -5.20 -15.17
N VAL A 68 -5.86 -6.34 -14.50
CA VAL A 68 -6.87 -7.03 -13.69
C VAL A 68 -7.59 -6.08 -12.72
N PHE A 69 -8.81 -5.70 -13.09
CA PHE A 69 -9.67 -4.89 -12.26
C PHE A 69 -10.04 -5.62 -10.96
N GLY A 70 -9.81 -4.99 -9.81
CA GLY A 70 -10.08 -5.54 -8.47
C GLY A 70 -8.89 -6.25 -7.83
N ALA A 71 -7.78 -6.47 -8.55
CA ALA A 71 -6.60 -7.12 -7.97
C ALA A 71 -5.90 -6.22 -6.94
N ASN A 72 -5.69 -4.94 -7.24
CA ASN A 72 -5.13 -4.00 -6.26
C ASN A 72 -6.08 -3.85 -5.07
N ALA A 73 -7.39 -3.70 -5.31
CA ALA A 73 -8.41 -3.59 -4.27
C ALA A 73 -8.35 -4.76 -3.27
N LEU A 74 -8.35 -6.00 -3.78
CA LEU A 74 -8.28 -7.19 -2.94
C LEU A 74 -6.93 -7.30 -2.21
N GLY A 75 -5.82 -7.10 -2.93
CA GLY A 75 -4.47 -7.22 -2.35
C GLY A 75 -4.23 -6.22 -1.23
N PHE A 76 -4.65 -4.96 -1.40
CA PHE A 76 -4.54 -3.92 -0.38
C PHE A 76 -5.41 -4.23 0.83
N THR A 77 -6.62 -4.73 0.60
CA THR A 77 -7.54 -5.13 1.66
C THR A 77 -6.97 -6.27 2.51
N LEU A 78 -6.42 -7.30 1.87
CA LEU A 78 -5.80 -8.44 2.56
C LEU A 78 -4.57 -8.02 3.36
N ALA A 79 -3.71 -7.17 2.78
CA ALA A 79 -2.55 -6.63 3.47
C ALA A 79 -2.95 -5.79 4.70
N ALA A 80 -3.96 -4.94 4.55
CA ALA A 80 -4.51 -4.15 5.65
C ALA A 80 -5.12 -5.02 6.75
N TYR A 81 -5.84 -6.08 6.38
CA TYR A 81 -6.40 -7.03 7.34
C TYR A 81 -5.29 -7.74 8.13
N GLY A 82 -4.30 -8.31 7.43
CA GLY A 82 -3.18 -9.01 8.06
C GLY A 82 -2.41 -8.12 9.03
N LEU A 83 -2.03 -6.92 8.60
CA LEU A 83 -1.33 -5.99 9.48
C LEU A 83 -2.24 -5.48 10.62
N GLY A 84 -3.49 -5.12 10.32
CA GLY A 84 -4.42 -4.58 11.30
C GLY A 84 -4.80 -5.57 12.40
N THR A 85 -4.82 -6.87 12.10
CA THR A 85 -5.03 -7.95 13.07
C THR A 85 -3.79 -8.20 13.93
N LEU A 86 -2.60 -8.18 13.33
CA LEU A 86 -1.33 -8.40 14.03
C LEU A 86 -0.77 -7.16 14.73
N ARG A 87 -1.33 -5.97 14.50
CA ARG A 87 -0.80 -4.68 15.02
C ARG A 87 -0.59 -4.64 16.53
N ARG A 88 -1.32 -5.44 17.32
CA ARG A 88 -1.17 -5.49 18.79
C ARG A 88 0.06 -6.30 19.23
N GLN A 89 0.57 -7.16 18.36
CA GLN A 89 1.73 -8.01 18.59
C GLN A 89 3.02 -7.39 18.03
N MET A 90 2.90 -6.31 17.25
CA MET A 90 4.00 -5.68 16.53
C MET A 90 4.18 -4.24 17.04
N ASP A 91 5.43 -3.79 17.16
CA ASP A 91 5.70 -2.38 17.45
C ASP A 91 5.46 -1.56 16.18
N THR A 92 4.27 -0.99 16.04
CA THR A 92 3.96 -0.12 14.89
C THR A 92 4.36 1.33 15.11
N ALA A 93 5.01 1.67 16.23
CA ALA A 93 5.41 3.04 16.55
C ALA A 93 6.83 3.36 16.09
N SER A 94 7.74 2.38 16.11
CA SER A 94 9.13 2.59 15.71
C SER A 94 9.30 2.63 14.18
N PRO A 95 9.98 3.65 13.62
CA PRO A 95 10.31 3.74 12.20
C PRO A 95 10.97 2.48 11.60
N PRO A 96 11.96 1.82 12.25
CA PRO A 96 12.57 0.62 11.69
C PRO A 96 11.56 -0.54 11.57
N SER A 97 10.65 -0.69 12.54
CA SER A 97 9.61 -1.73 12.47
C SER A 97 8.64 -1.49 11.31
N GLN A 98 8.24 -0.22 11.09
CA GLN A 98 7.40 0.17 9.96
C GLN A 98 8.08 -0.13 8.61
N ALA A 99 9.38 0.13 8.51
CA ALA A 99 10.17 -0.18 7.33
C ALA A 99 10.24 -1.70 7.06
N VAL A 100 10.51 -2.51 8.10
CA VAL A 100 10.53 -3.98 8.01
C VAL A 100 9.17 -4.52 7.60
N LEU A 101 8.08 -4.00 8.16
CA LEU A 101 6.72 -4.37 7.81
C LEU A 101 6.41 -4.13 6.33
N ALA A 102 6.74 -2.94 5.84
CA ALA A 102 6.56 -2.59 4.43
C ALA A 102 7.44 -3.46 3.51
N ALA A 103 8.71 -3.68 3.88
CA ALA A 103 9.63 -4.52 3.13
C ALA A 103 9.18 -5.99 3.06
N ALA A 104 8.58 -6.51 4.14
CA ALA A 104 8.12 -7.90 4.18
C ALA A 104 6.80 -8.10 3.42
N THR A 105 5.90 -7.11 3.45
CA THR A 105 4.58 -7.21 2.82
C THR A 105 4.58 -6.86 1.33
N ALA A 106 5.48 -5.99 0.86
CA ALA A 106 5.56 -5.61 -0.55
C ALA A 106 5.83 -6.80 -1.50
N PRO A 107 6.81 -7.70 -1.26
CA PRO A 107 7.01 -8.88 -2.10
C PRO A 107 5.79 -9.80 -2.13
N LEU A 108 5.12 -9.99 -0.98
CA LEU A 108 3.92 -10.81 -0.89
C LEU A 108 2.79 -10.22 -1.74
N TYR A 109 2.63 -8.90 -1.70
CA TYR A 109 1.68 -8.20 -2.56
C TYR A 109 2.02 -8.37 -4.04
N THR A 110 3.29 -8.20 -4.43
CA THR A 110 3.74 -8.38 -5.82
C THR A 110 3.47 -9.79 -6.33
N LEU A 111 3.74 -10.81 -5.51
CA LEU A 111 3.45 -12.22 -5.86
C LEU A 111 1.95 -12.47 -6.00
N PHE A 112 1.14 -11.92 -5.07
CA PHE A 112 -0.32 -11.98 -5.15
C PHE A 112 -0.84 -11.34 -6.44
N TYR A 113 -0.34 -10.15 -6.79
CA TYR A 113 -0.75 -9.45 -8.00
C TYR A 113 -0.34 -10.19 -9.28
N GLY A 114 0.88 -10.74 -9.32
CA GLY A 114 1.34 -11.60 -10.40
C GLY A 114 0.46 -12.84 -10.57
N PHE A 115 0.09 -13.47 -9.47
CA PHE A 115 -0.81 -14.63 -9.46
C PHE A 115 -2.23 -14.27 -9.94
N ALA A 116 -2.78 -13.14 -9.50
CA ALA A 116 -4.05 -12.63 -10.00
C ALA A 116 -4.01 -12.43 -11.53
N GLY A 117 -2.92 -11.86 -12.06
CA GLY A 117 -2.67 -11.77 -13.49
C GLY A 117 -2.72 -13.13 -14.20
N SER A 118 -2.08 -14.15 -13.62
CA SER A 118 -2.09 -15.51 -14.16
C SER A 118 -3.51 -16.10 -14.25
N LEU A 119 -4.37 -15.83 -13.28
CA LEU A 119 -5.74 -16.33 -13.24
C LEU A 119 -6.68 -15.61 -14.21
N PHE A 120 -6.56 -14.29 -14.32
CA PHE A 120 -7.55 -13.47 -15.06
C PHE A 120 -7.06 -13.05 -16.44
N GLU A 121 -5.79 -12.65 -16.58
CA GLU A 121 -5.18 -12.25 -17.86
C GLU A 121 -4.48 -13.41 -18.58
N HIS A 122 -4.46 -14.61 -17.99
CA HIS A 122 -3.77 -15.79 -18.54
C HIS A 122 -2.26 -15.57 -18.75
N ARG A 123 -1.70 -14.55 -18.06
CA ARG A 123 -0.28 -14.20 -18.08
C ARG A 123 0.15 -13.76 -16.69
N PHE A 124 1.26 -14.31 -16.22
CA PHE A 124 1.85 -13.89 -14.96
C PHE A 124 2.40 -12.46 -15.09
N LEU A 125 1.84 -11.53 -14.31
CA LEU A 125 2.27 -10.12 -14.30
C LEU A 125 3.55 -9.99 -13.45
N TRP A 126 4.69 -10.18 -14.10
CA TRP A 126 6.00 -10.10 -13.45
C TRP A 126 6.66 -8.75 -13.69
N PRO A 127 6.98 -7.98 -12.65
CA PRO A 127 7.64 -6.68 -12.80
C PRO A 127 9.16 -6.79 -13.07
N GLY A 128 9.74 -7.99 -13.00
CA GLY A 128 11.17 -8.22 -13.15
C GLY A 128 11.91 -8.37 -11.82
N TRP A 129 13.09 -9.00 -11.85
CA TRP A 129 13.89 -9.25 -10.63
C TRP A 129 14.40 -7.97 -9.97
N ALA A 130 14.77 -6.97 -10.77
CA ALA A 130 15.22 -5.68 -10.25
C ALA A 130 14.10 -5.00 -9.45
N ALA A 131 12.89 -4.93 -10.02
CA ALA A 131 11.72 -4.39 -9.33
C ALA A 131 11.38 -5.17 -8.06
N PHE A 132 11.33 -6.50 -8.16
CA PHE A 132 10.99 -7.37 -7.05
C PHE A 132 11.92 -7.21 -5.83
N LEU A 133 13.22 -6.95 -6.07
CA LEU A 133 14.21 -6.77 -5.00
C LEU A 133 14.32 -5.32 -4.51
N LEU A 134 14.16 -4.34 -5.40
CA LEU A 134 14.36 -2.92 -5.07
C LEU A 134 13.07 -2.26 -4.56
N ASP A 135 11.89 -2.64 -5.07
CA ASP A 135 10.62 -2.07 -4.64
C ASP A 135 10.40 -2.19 -3.13
N PRO A 136 10.67 -3.33 -2.46
CA PRO A 136 10.54 -3.44 -1.01
C PRO A 136 11.43 -2.44 -0.26
N VAL A 137 12.64 -2.17 -0.77
CA VAL A 137 13.58 -1.22 -0.17
C VAL A 137 13.07 0.22 -0.33
N TYR A 138 12.63 0.59 -1.54
CA TYR A 138 12.03 1.90 -1.81
C TYR A 138 10.77 2.13 -0.96
N THR A 139 9.93 1.11 -0.89
CA THR A 139 8.66 1.13 -0.15
C THR A 139 8.92 1.22 1.36
N ALA A 140 9.96 0.56 1.87
CA ALA A 140 10.38 0.63 3.27
C ALA A 140 10.91 2.01 3.67
N LEU A 141 11.66 2.68 2.79
CA LEU A 141 12.14 4.05 3.05
C LEU A 141 11.01 5.06 3.20
N LEU A 142 9.90 4.85 2.49
CA LEU A 142 8.71 5.72 2.56
C LEU A 142 7.75 5.34 3.69
N ALA A 143 7.95 4.17 4.32
CA ALA A 143 7.06 3.68 5.37
C ALA A 143 6.93 4.61 6.57
N PRO A 144 8.00 5.15 7.16
CA PRO A 144 7.87 6.07 8.29
C PRO A 144 7.02 7.31 7.98
N PHE A 145 7.17 7.85 6.78
CA PHE A 145 6.43 9.04 6.34
C PHE A 145 4.94 8.74 6.13
N ALA A 146 4.63 7.64 5.44
CA ALA A 146 3.26 7.22 5.19
C ALA A 146 2.53 6.81 6.49
N PHE A 147 3.19 6.09 7.39
CA PHE A 147 2.62 5.73 8.69
C PHE A 147 2.38 6.96 9.57
N SER A 148 3.30 7.92 9.58
CA SER A 148 3.13 9.19 10.29
C SER A 148 1.95 9.99 9.75
N ALA A 149 1.83 10.09 8.42
CA ALA A 149 0.70 10.74 7.77
C ALA A 149 -0.63 10.07 8.15
N ALA A 150 -0.73 8.75 7.98
CA ALA A 150 -1.92 7.98 8.34
C ALA A 150 -2.28 8.18 9.82
N ARG A 151 -1.31 8.10 10.74
CA ARG A 151 -1.54 8.33 12.17
C ARG A 151 -2.02 9.74 12.47
N ARG A 152 -1.56 10.77 11.75
CA ARG A 152 -1.98 12.16 11.95
C ARG A 152 -3.45 12.39 11.59
N PHE A 153 -3.91 11.80 10.49
CA PHE A 153 -5.29 11.98 9.99
C PHE A 153 -6.30 11.00 10.58
N LEU A 154 -5.84 9.86 11.12
CA LEU A 154 -6.68 8.79 11.66
C LEU A 154 -6.71 8.74 13.19
N LYS A 155 -6.17 9.76 13.87
CA LYS A 155 -6.29 9.85 15.34
C LYS A 155 -7.77 9.75 15.74
N PRO A 156 -8.13 8.88 16.70
CA PRO A 156 -9.47 8.87 17.27
C PRO A 156 -9.80 10.20 17.96
#